data_AF-A0A4R6F5D8-F1
#
_entry.id   AF-A0A4R6F5D8-F1
#
_cell.length_a   1.000
_cell.length_b   1.000
_cell.length_c   1.000
_cell.angle_alpha   90.00
_cell.angle_beta   90.00
_cell.angle_gamma   90.00
#
_symmetry.space_group_name_H-M   'P 1'
#
loop_
_entity.id
_entity.type
_entity.pdbx_description
1 polymer ?
#
loop_
_entity_poly.entity_id
_entity_poly.type
_entity_poly.pdbx_seq_one_letter_code
_entity_poly.pdbx_strand_id
1 'polypeptide(L)'
;MNDATMFDGIDELFQFGTLLPLWTFKPRPEQTSGLPDSTPVLTCALTNKEADCLETEHSDSYITFEWVETDDFISLNICLYLGYTRVYWVVDISDPEVYEAIELWKRAGKVPIAFFARDGEVRRQLYHVARMPPFNPEVGTYWSDPCHEPTARRWEAMTVLLNAWLRLPYITEVIVGTPLRHALGNVLLTKRWERLANEGIVANSRKAMRAEIPD
;
A
#
# COMPACT_ATOMS: atom_id res chain seq x y z
N MET A 1 26.36 -4.76 20.76
CA MET A 1 24.94 -4.70 21.13
C MET A 1 24.19 -4.90 19.82
N ASN A 2 23.56 -6.06 19.66
CA ASN A 2 23.18 -6.59 18.33
C ASN A 2 21.86 -5.97 17.86
N ASP A 3 21.92 -5.23 16.74
CA ASP A 3 20.80 -4.63 15.99
C ASP A 3 20.01 -5.64 15.14
N ALA A 4 20.25 -6.95 15.32
CA ALA A 4 19.71 -8.00 14.45
C ALA A 4 18.26 -8.41 14.78
N THR A 5 17.71 -8.01 15.92
CA THR A 5 16.38 -8.45 16.37
C THR A 5 15.22 -7.57 15.89
N MET A 6 15.49 -6.42 15.27
CA MET A 6 14.41 -5.56 14.75
C MET A 6 13.82 -6.08 13.42
N PHE A 7 14.52 -6.99 12.73
CA PHE A 7 14.16 -7.46 11.38
C PHE A 7 13.50 -8.84 11.33
N ASP A 8 13.56 -9.64 12.40
CA ASP A 8 12.93 -10.99 12.44
C ASP A 8 11.40 -10.91 12.55
N GLY A 9 10.85 -9.86 13.16
CA GLY A 9 9.40 -9.60 13.20
C GLY A 9 8.83 -9.01 11.90
N ILE A 10 9.70 -8.63 10.96
CA ILE A 10 9.28 -8.03 9.68
C ILE A 10 8.88 -9.11 8.67
N ASP A 11 9.24 -10.37 8.94
CA ASP A 11 8.93 -11.51 8.06
C ASP A 11 7.42 -11.76 7.91
N GLU A 12 6.61 -11.47 8.93
CA GLU A 12 5.14 -11.47 8.82
C GLU A 12 4.59 -10.18 8.19
N LEU A 13 5.30 -9.05 8.31
CA LEU A 13 4.93 -7.76 7.72
C LEU A 13 5.10 -7.73 6.19
N PHE A 14 5.97 -8.56 5.60
CA PHE A 14 6.00 -8.78 4.14
C PHE A 14 4.73 -9.44 3.60
N GLN A 15 3.76 -9.75 4.47
CA GLN A 15 2.43 -10.12 4.01
C GLN A 15 1.50 -8.91 3.82
N PHE A 16 1.86 -7.67 4.12
CA PHE A 16 0.95 -6.54 3.92
C PHE A 16 1.67 -5.32 3.39
N GLY A 17 0.90 -4.30 2.97
CA GLY A 17 1.46 -2.96 2.85
C GLY A 17 1.51 -2.33 4.23
N THR A 18 2.45 -1.44 4.47
CA THR A 18 2.62 -0.72 5.74
C THR A 18 3.06 0.72 5.47
N LEU A 19 3.08 1.54 6.52
CA LEU A 19 3.69 2.86 6.51
C LEU A 19 4.94 2.81 7.38
N LEU A 20 6.11 2.93 6.77
CA LEU A 20 7.39 2.95 7.49
C LEU A 20 8.04 4.33 7.37
N PRO A 21 8.58 4.91 8.44
CA PRO A 21 9.25 6.20 8.34
C PRO A 21 10.55 6.06 7.55
N LEU A 22 10.86 7.04 6.69
CA LEU A 22 11.96 6.97 5.73
C LEU A 22 13.34 6.64 6.34
N TRP A 23 13.61 7.00 7.59
CA TRP A 23 14.86 6.65 8.27
C TRP A 23 15.10 5.14 8.44
N THR A 24 14.08 4.29 8.30
CA THR A 24 14.23 2.82 8.38
C THR A 24 14.95 2.23 7.17
N PHE A 25 15.02 2.97 6.07
CA PHE A 25 15.61 2.50 4.81
C PHE A 25 17.09 2.89 4.74
N LYS A 26 17.96 1.88 4.82
CA LYS A 26 19.43 2.04 4.83
C LYS A 26 20.06 1.14 3.76
N PRO A 27 20.85 1.69 2.81
CA PRO A 27 21.10 3.12 2.60
C PRO A 27 19.82 3.87 2.20
N ARG A 28 19.80 5.19 2.42
CA ARG A 28 18.65 6.02 2.06
C ARG A 28 18.44 6.00 0.53
N PRO A 29 17.23 5.76 0.02
CA PRO A 29 16.99 5.74 -1.42
C PRO A 29 17.20 7.11 -2.06
N GLU A 30 17.95 7.18 -3.15
CA GLU A 30 18.34 8.43 -3.81
C GLU A 30 17.13 9.27 -4.26
N GLN A 31 16.08 8.61 -4.73
CA GLN A 31 14.82 9.22 -5.19
C GLN A 31 14.12 10.03 -4.09
N THR A 32 14.40 9.72 -2.82
CA THR A 32 13.80 10.38 -1.65
C THR A 32 14.57 11.63 -1.20
N SER A 33 15.56 12.08 -1.97
CA SER A 33 16.33 13.29 -1.65
C SER A 33 15.42 14.50 -1.40
N GLY A 34 15.73 15.23 -0.32
CA GLY A 34 14.96 16.39 0.14
C GLY A 34 13.74 16.09 1.01
N LEU A 35 13.39 14.81 1.23
CA LEU A 35 12.30 14.44 2.15
C LEU A 35 12.75 14.42 3.62
N PRO A 36 11.92 14.78 4.60
CA PRO A 36 12.20 14.53 6.01
C PRO A 36 12.38 13.04 6.33
N ASP A 37 13.21 12.70 7.31
CA ASP A 37 13.41 11.31 7.78
C ASP A 37 12.13 10.67 8.34
N SER A 38 11.22 11.48 8.88
CA SER A 38 9.91 11.03 9.37
C SER A 38 8.86 10.86 8.26
N THR A 39 9.20 11.13 6.99
CA THR A 39 8.24 10.99 5.90
C THR A 39 7.79 9.52 5.81
N PRO A 40 6.48 9.24 5.88
CA PRO A 40 5.99 7.88 5.77
C PRO A 40 6.21 7.36 4.35
N VAL A 41 6.76 6.17 4.24
CA VAL A 41 6.98 5.42 3.01
C VAL A 41 5.91 4.35 2.91
N LEU A 42 5.14 4.39 1.82
CA LEU A 42 4.11 3.42 1.53
C LEU A 42 4.74 2.13 1.02
N THR A 43 4.63 1.04 1.76
CA THR A 43 5.29 -0.22 1.41
C THR A 43 4.35 -1.17 0.68
N CYS A 44 4.88 -1.97 -0.23
CA CYS A 44 4.13 -3.00 -0.94
C CYS A 44 4.98 -4.26 -1.04
N ALA A 45 4.43 -5.37 -0.56
CA ALA A 45 5.09 -6.65 -0.65
C ALA A 45 4.65 -7.42 -1.89
N LEU A 46 5.64 -7.92 -2.62
CA LEU A 46 5.53 -8.53 -3.94
C LEU A 46 6.17 -9.92 -3.96
N THR A 47 5.73 -10.74 -4.90
CA THR A 47 6.48 -11.89 -5.41
C THR A 47 7.53 -11.42 -6.42
N ASN A 48 8.50 -12.26 -6.75
CA ASN A 48 9.51 -11.90 -7.75
C ASN A 48 8.90 -11.65 -9.14
N LYS A 49 7.92 -12.48 -9.53
CA LYS A 49 7.16 -12.28 -10.79
C LYS A 49 6.53 -10.89 -10.83
N GLU A 50 5.92 -10.45 -9.73
CA GLU A 50 5.31 -9.12 -9.63
C GLU A 50 6.36 -7.99 -9.61
N ALA A 51 7.54 -8.24 -9.02
CA ALA A 51 8.63 -7.26 -9.03
C ALA A 51 9.22 -7.06 -10.43
N ASP A 52 9.34 -8.13 -11.23
CA ASP A 52 9.81 -8.05 -12.61
C ASP A 52 8.85 -7.19 -13.47
N CYS A 53 7.55 -7.15 -13.14
CA CYS A 53 6.57 -6.26 -13.77
C CYS A 53 6.75 -4.77 -13.44
N LEU A 54 7.59 -4.41 -12.46
CA LEU A 54 7.85 -3.03 -12.06
C LEU A 54 9.18 -2.47 -12.58
N GLU A 55 10.11 -3.33 -12.99
CA GLU A 55 11.46 -2.93 -13.41
C GLU A 55 11.56 -2.37 -14.82
N THR A 56 10.46 -2.34 -15.56
CA THR A 56 10.41 -1.70 -16.86
C THR A 56 10.49 -0.18 -16.68
N GLU A 57 11.49 0.46 -17.30
CA GLU A 57 11.66 1.92 -17.25
C GLU A 57 10.35 2.62 -17.66
N HIS A 58 9.72 3.27 -16.69
CA HIS A 58 8.46 3.97 -16.88
C HIS A 58 8.65 5.44 -16.53
N SER A 59 8.59 6.30 -17.54
CA SER A 59 8.73 7.75 -17.36
C SER A 59 7.52 8.37 -16.66
N ASP A 60 6.35 7.76 -16.82
CA ASP A 60 5.09 8.31 -16.33
C ASP A 60 4.55 7.46 -15.19
N SER A 61 4.37 8.12 -14.04
CA SER A 61 3.67 7.57 -12.90
C SER A 61 2.86 8.64 -12.22
N TYR A 62 1.72 8.25 -11.66
CA TYR A 62 0.91 9.12 -10.84
C TYR A 62 0.15 8.29 -9.82
N ILE A 63 -0.25 8.95 -8.73
CA ILE A 63 -1.00 8.32 -7.66
C ILE A 63 -2.37 8.98 -7.58
N THR A 64 -3.38 8.19 -7.27
CA THR A 64 -4.77 8.60 -7.10
C THR A 64 -5.29 8.09 -5.76
N PHE A 65 -6.32 8.77 -5.27
CA PHE A 65 -6.99 8.43 -4.04
C PHE A 65 -8.48 8.36 -4.34
N GLU A 66 -9.08 7.20 -4.13
CA GLU A 66 -10.50 6.95 -4.37
C GLU A 66 -11.11 6.36 -3.10
N TRP A 67 -12.37 6.64 -2.84
CA TRP A 67 -13.06 6.07 -1.68
C TRP A 67 -14.30 5.28 -2.08
N VAL A 68 -14.61 4.26 -1.30
CA VAL A 68 -15.78 3.40 -1.48
C VAL A 68 -16.47 3.26 -0.13
N GLU A 69 -17.75 3.62 -0.09
CA GLU A 69 -18.60 3.34 1.05
C GLU A 69 -19.00 1.86 1.04
N THR A 70 -18.79 1.19 2.16
CA THR A 70 -19.28 -0.17 2.42
C THR A 70 -20.36 -0.12 3.49
N ASP A 71 -21.04 -1.23 3.73
CA ASP A 71 -22.05 -1.32 4.80
C ASP A 71 -21.47 -1.04 6.21
N ASP A 72 -20.15 -1.19 6.42
CA ASP A 72 -19.52 -1.16 7.75
C ASP A 72 -18.53 -0.01 7.98
N PHE A 73 -17.96 0.56 6.90
CA PHE A 73 -16.95 1.62 6.93
C PHE A 73 -16.74 2.22 5.53
N ILE A 74 -16.03 3.33 5.45
CA ILE A 74 -15.57 3.89 4.18
C ILE A 74 -14.13 3.48 3.96
N SER A 75 -13.85 2.83 2.83
CA SER A 75 -12.51 2.45 2.41
C SER A 75 -11.87 3.57 1.60
N LEU A 76 -10.59 3.83 1.83
CA LEU A 76 -9.70 4.59 0.97
C LEU A 76 -8.83 3.63 0.16
N ASN A 77 -8.88 3.79 -1.16
CA ASN A 77 -8.01 3.11 -2.11
C ASN A 77 -6.95 4.11 -2.58
N ILE A 78 -5.69 3.82 -2.27
CA ILE A 78 -4.54 4.53 -2.81
C ILE A 78 -4.11 3.72 -4.03
N CYS A 79 -4.09 4.31 -5.22
CA CYS A 79 -3.72 3.61 -6.44
C CYS A 79 -2.54 4.31 -7.13
N LEU A 80 -1.41 3.62 -7.22
CA LEU A 80 -0.28 4.02 -8.04
C LEU A 80 -0.43 3.43 -9.45
N TYR A 81 -0.32 4.28 -10.45
CA TYR A 81 -0.12 3.90 -11.83
C TYR A 81 1.37 4.05 -12.14
N LEU A 82 2.00 2.95 -12.56
CA LEU A 82 3.42 2.89 -12.90
C LEU A 82 3.56 2.13 -14.22
N GLY A 83 3.62 2.89 -15.33
CA GLY A 83 3.57 2.35 -16.69
C GLY A 83 2.39 1.39 -16.91
N TYR A 84 2.69 0.10 -17.06
CA TYR A 84 1.69 -0.95 -17.33
C TYR A 84 1.11 -1.59 -16.06
N THR A 85 1.51 -1.12 -14.88
CA THR A 85 1.17 -1.74 -13.60
C THR A 85 0.38 -0.79 -12.73
N ARG A 86 -0.73 -1.28 -12.16
CA ARG A 86 -1.45 -0.62 -11.07
C ARG A 86 -1.07 -1.28 -9.75
N VAL A 87 -0.82 -0.47 -8.74
CA VAL A 87 -0.60 -0.96 -7.37
C VAL A 87 -1.62 -0.32 -6.46
N TYR A 88 -2.41 -1.15 -5.79
CA TYR A 88 -3.47 -0.73 -4.87
C TYR A 88 -3.04 -0.90 -3.41
N TRP A 89 -3.44 0.06 -2.59
CA TRP A 89 -3.51 -0.09 -1.14
C TRP A 89 -4.93 0.21 -0.69
N VAL A 90 -5.56 -0.77 -0.05
CA VAL A 90 -6.90 -0.63 0.52
C VAL A 90 -6.75 -0.40 2.03
N VAL A 91 -7.40 0.63 2.55
CA VAL A 91 -7.36 0.97 3.98
C VAL A 91 -8.67 1.60 4.45
N ASP A 92 -8.99 1.46 5.73
CA ASP A 92 -10.10 2.20 6.36
C ASP A 92 -9.78 3.70 6.37
N ILE A 93 -10.67 4.52 5.81
CA ILE A 93 -10.50 5.98 5.75
C ILE A 93 -10.58 6.64 7.12
N SER A 94 -10.98 5.94 8.18
CA SER A 94 -10.98 6.48 9.55
C SER A 94 -9.64 6.24 10.27
N ASP A 95 -8.65 5.65 9.60
CA ASP A 95 -7.37 5.33 10.20
C ASP A 95 -6.49 6.59 10.41
N PRO A 96 -6.16 6.95 11.68
CA PRO A 96 -5.40 8.16 11.97
C PRO A 96 -3.96 8.10 11.42
N GLU A 97 -3.36 6.92 11.33
CA GLU A 97 -1.99 6.79 10.79
C GLU A 97 -1.95 7.11 9.30
N VAL A 98 -3.02 6.77 8.57
CA VAL A 98 -3.19 7.12 7.15
C VAL A 98 -3.41 8.61 6.97
N TYR A 99 -4.24 9.22 7.81
CA TYR A 99 -4.48 10.65 7.77
C TYR A 99 -3.19 11.45 7.97
N GLU A 100 -2.42 11.12 9.01
CA GLU A 100 -1.14 11.75 9.29
C GLU A 100 -0.17 11.57 8.11
N ALA A 101 -0.13 10.39 7.50
CA ALA A 101 0.70 10.14 6.34
C ALA A 101 0.34 11.01 5.13
N ILE A 102 -0.96 11.11 4.80
CA ILE A 102 -1.45 11.95 3.71
C ILE A 102 -1.10 13.42 3.95
N GLU A 103 -1.26 13.92 5.18
CA GLU A 103 -0.88 15.30 5.52
C GLU A 103 0.61 15.57 5.35
N LEU A 104 1.47 14.60 5.72
CA LEU A 104 2.91 14.70 5.50
C LEU A 104 3.27 14.66 4.02
N TRP A 105 2.63 13.80 3.22
CA TRP A 105 2.82 13.75 1.77
C TRP A 105 2.37 15.02 1.06
N LYS A 106 1.24 15.62 1.50
CA LYS A 106 0.77 16.92 0.99
C LYS A 106 1.80 18.01 1.21
N ARG A 107 2.37 18.10 2.42
CA ARG A 107 3.41 19.08 2.74
C ARG A 107 4.70 18.86 1.94
N ALA A 108 5.06 17.59 1.72
CA ALA A 108 6.24 17.23 0.93
C ALA A 108 6.03 17.33 -0.59
N GLY A 109 4.77 17.35 -1.05
CA GLY A 109 4.41 17.27 -2.47
C GLY A 109 4.74 15.92 -3.13
N LYS A 110 5.08 14.90 -2.34
CA LYS A 110 5.65 13.63 -2.80
C LYS A 110 5.15 12.48 -1.92
N VAL A 111 4.92 11.33 -2.53
CA VAL A 111 4.58 10.06 -1.88
C VAL A 111 5.71 9.07 -2.16
N PRO A 112 6.60 8.80 -1.18
CA PRO A 112 7.62 7.77 -1.33
C PRO A 112 7.00 6.38 -1.15
N ILE A 113 7.41 5.45 -2.02
CA ILE A 113 6.87 4.09 -2.12
C ILE A 113 8.04 3.12 -2.16
N ALA A 114 7.95 2.02 -1.41
CA ALA A 114 8.94 0.96 -1.39
C ALA A 114 8.29 -0.39 -1.70
N PHE A 115 8.83 -1.09 -2.68
CA PHE A 115 8.42 -2.44 -3.03
C PHE A 115 9.43 -3.44 -2.51
N PHE A 116 8.92 -4.53 -1.92
CA PHE A 116 9.73 -5.58 -1.35
C PHE A 116 9.38 -6.91 -2.00
N ALA A 117 10.34 -7.55 -2.66
CA ALA A 117 10.18 -8.91 -3.16
C ALA A 117 11.18 -9.85 -2.50
N ARG A 118 10.76 -11.10 -2.30
CA ARG A 118 11.59 -12.14 -1.68
C ARG A 118 11.86 -13.28 -2.64
N ASP A 119 13.13 -13.59 -2.83
CA ASP A 119 13.62 -14.78 -3.54
C ASP A 119 14.49 -15.63 -2.60
N GLY A 120 13.87 -16.54 -1.85
CA GLY A 120 14.55 -17.26 -0.79
C GLY A 120 15.20 -16.31 0.23
N GLU A 121 16.54 -16.31 0.28
CA GLU A 121 17.34 -15.43 1.14
C GLU A 121 17.57 -14.03 0.55
N VAL A 122 17.35 -13.84 -0.75
CA VAL A 122 17.58 -12.55 -1.42
C VAL A 122 16.34 -11.67 -1.29
N ARG A 123 16.50 -10.50 -0.68
CA ARG A 123 15.47 -9.45 -0.62
C ARG A 123 15.73 -8.41 -1.70
N ARG A 124 14.81 -8.28 -2.67
CA ARG A 124 14.82 -7.21 -3.66
C ARG A 124 14.03 -6.02 -3.13
N GLN A 125 14.59 -4.82 -3.28
CA GLN A 125 13.95 -3.57 -2.87
C GLN A 125 13.92 -2.62 -4.06
N LEU A 126 12.72 -2.16 -4.43
CA LEU A 126 12.53 -1.13 -5.45
C LEU A 126 11.94 0.11 -4.79
N TYR A 127 12.37 1.28 -5.23
CA TYR A 127 11.94 2.55 -4.66
C TYR A 127 11.35 3.42 -5.74
N HIS A 128 10.21 4.04 -5.41
CA HIS A 128 9.54 4.99 -6.29
C HIS A 128 9.10 6.21 -5.50
N VAL A 129 9.02 7.36 -6.17
CA VAL A 129 8.46 8.58 -5.57
C VAL A 129 7.46 9.17 -6.54
N ALA A 130 6.17 9.07 -6.19
CA ALA A 130 5.11 9.68 -6.95
C ALA A 130 4.92 11.14 -6.53
N ARG A 131 4.49 11.99 -7.47
CA ARG A 131 4.03 13.34 -7.14
C ARG A 131 2.71 13.23 -6.39
N MET A 132 2.58 13.96 -5.28
CA MET A 132 1.30 14.06 -4.57
C MET A 132 0.30 14.86 -5.43
N PRO A 133 -0.86 14.28 -5.82
CA PRO A 133 -1.89 14.99 -6.56
C PRO A 133 -2.54 16.05 -5.66
N PRO A 134 -3.25 17.04 -6.25
CA PRO A 134 -4.20 17.84 -5.50
C PRO A 134 -5.19 16.90 -4.79
N PHE A 135 -5.24 16.99 -3.46
CA PHE A 135 -6.08 16.13 -2.63
C PHE A 135 -7.16 17.00 -1.96
N ASN A 136 -8.42 16.84 -2.39
CA ASN A 136 -9.54 17.64 -1.90
C ASN A 136 -10.04 17.09 -0.54
N PRO A 137 -10.09 17.91 0.52
CA PRO A 137 -10.49 17.49 1.86
C PRO A 137 -11.99 17.26 2.05
N GLU A 138 -12.81 16.99 1.03
CA GLU A 138 -14.17 16.45 1.27
C GLU A 138 -14.10 15.16 2.11
N VAL A 139 -12.99 14.45 1.98
CA VAL A 139 -12.62 13.31 2.83
C VAL A 139 -12.45 13.68 4.32
N GLY A 140 -12.14 14.96 4.61
CA GLY A 140 -12.10 15.62 5.91
C GLY A 140 -13.28 15.29 6.83
N THR A 141 -14.47 15.13 6.27
CA THR A 141 -15.70 14.82 7.01
C THR A 141 -15.81 13.33 7.35
N TYR A 142 -15.24 12.43 6.53
CA TYR A 142 -15.27 10.99 6.73
C TYR A 142 -14.27 10.51 7.80
N TRP A 143 -13.23 11.29 8.13
CA TRP A 143 -12.33 10.98 9.27
C TRP A 143 -13.01 11.12 10.64
N SER A 144 -14.24 11.63 10.67
CA SER A 144 -15.02 11.82 11.89
C SER A 144 -15.94 10.65 12.22
N ASP A 145 -15.82 9.50 11.54
CA ASP A 145 -16.63 8.29 11.84
C ASP A 145 -16.39 7.86 13.30
N PRO A 146 -17.42 7.93 14.18
CA PRO A 146 -17.29 7.59 15.59
C PRO A 146 -17.08 6.09 15.85
N CYS A 147 -17.25 5.21 14.86
CA CYS A 147 -17.02 3.78 15.00
C CYS A 147 -15.58 3.41 14.62
N HIS A 148 -14.66 3.61 15.56
CA HIS A 148 -13.21 3.48 15.38
C HIS A 148 -12.65 2.07 15.62
N GLU A 149 -13.44 1.08 16.03
CA GLU A 149 -12.85 -0.20 16.41
C GLU A 149 -12.46 -1.05 15.19
N PRO A 150 -11.19 -1.48 15.08
CA PRO A 150 -10.79 -2.45 14.08
C PRO A 150 -11.44 -3.80 14.39
N THR A 151 -12.20 -4.34 13.43
CA THR A 151 -12.86 -5.64 13.55
C THR A 151 -12.40 -6.59 12.45
N ALA A 152 -12.46 -7.89 12.71
CA ALA A 152 -12.15 -8.92 11.71
C ALA A 152 -13.01 -8.75 10.44
N ARG A 153 -14.28 -8.39 10.60
CA ARG A 153 -15.21 -8.14 9.50
C ARG A 153 -14.78 -6.98 8.60
N ARG A 154 -14.32 -5.86 9.18
CA ARG A 154 -13.78 -4.74 8.38
C ARG A 154 -12.50 -5.12 7.64
N TRP A 155 -11.62 -5.88 8.28
CA TRP A 155 -10.41 -6.41 7.62
C TRP A 155 -10.74 -7.33 6.44
N GLU A 156 -11.70 -8.24 6.63
CA GLU A 156 -12.21 -9.13 5.58
C GLU A 156 -12.81 -8.31 4.44
N ALA A 157 -13.64 -7.31 4.73
CA ALA A 157 -14.22 -6.42 3.73
C ALA A 157 -13.15 -5.65 2.92
N MET A 158 -12.09 -5.14 3.54
CA MET A 158 -10.94 -4.55 2.82
C MET A 158 -10.27 -5.57 1.90
N THR A 159 -10.13 -6.82 2.36
CA THR A 159 -9.55 -7.90 1.55
C THR A 159 -10.44 -8.25 0.35
N VAL A 160 -11.76 -8.31 0.54
CA VAL A 160 -12.75 -8.53 -0.52
C VAL A 160 -12.71 -7.39 -1.55
N LEU A 161 -12.64 -6.14 -1.08
CA LEU A 161 -12.48 -4.97 -1.96
C LEU A 161 -11.21 -5.07 -2.78
N LEU A 162 -10.06 -5.33 -2.15
CA LEU A 162 -8.79 -5.51 -2.86
C LEU A 162 -8.91 -6.59 -3.94
N ASN A 163 -9.49 -7.74 -3.62
CA ASN A 163 -9.74 -8.81 -4.59
C ASN A 163 -10.62 -8.37 -5.76
N ALA A 164 -11.66 -7.60 -5.50
CA ALA A 164 -12.50 -7.04 -6.55
C ALA A 164 -11.66 -6.11 -7.45
N TRP A 165 -10.88 -5.20 -6.88
CA TRP A 165 -9.99 -4.28 -7.63
C TRP A 165 -8.96 -5.00 -8.49
N LEU A 166 -8.35 -6.07 -7.97
CA LEU A 166 -7.39 -6.89 -8.72
C LEU A 166 -8.04 -7.64 -9.88
N ARG A 167 -9.32 -7.99 -9.76
CA ARG A 167 -10.10 -8.70 -10.79
C ARG A 167 -10.82 -7.79 -11.77
N LEU A 168 -10.87 -6.47 -11.51
CA LEU A 168 -11.55 -5.56 -12.42
C LEU A 168 -10.88 -5.67 -13.80
N PRO A 169 -11.62 -6.15 -14.81
CA PRO A 169 -11.05 -6.32 -16.14
C PRO A 169 -10.71 -4.94 -16.63
N TYR A 170 -9.41 -4.72 -16.92
CA TYR A 170 -8.83 -3.65 -17.72
C TYR A 170 -9.90 -2.65 -18.13
N ILE A 171 -10.31 -1.77 -17.21
CA ILE A 171 -11.05 -0.60 -17.65
C ILE A 171 -10.08 0.00 -18.64
N THR A 172 -10.56 0.14 -19.87
CA THR A 172 -9.87 0.67 -21.03
C THR A 172 -9.63 2.17 -20.78
N GLU A 173 -9.05 2.49 -19.63
CA GLU A 173 -8.37 3.71 -19.32
C GLU A 173 -7.13 3.68 -20.18
N VAL A 174 -7.37 4.08 -21.43
CA VAL A 174 -6.43 4.77 -22.31
C VAL A 174 -5.97 6.01 -21.56
N ILE A 175 -5.22 5.83 -20.48
CA ILE A 175 -4.42 6.91 -19.93
C ILE A 175 -3.17 6.84 -20.79
N VAL A 176 -3.20 7.65 -21.84
CA VAL A 176 -2.15 7.76 -22.88
C VAL A 176 -1.99 6.51 -23.77
N GLY A 177 -3.07 5.88 -24.24
CA GLY A 177 -2.96 4.86 -25.30
C GLY A 177 -2.41 3.50 -24.87
N THR A 178 -2.11 3.31 -23.59
CA THR A 178 -1.30 2.20 -23.12
C THR A 178 -2.16 1.20 -22.35
N PRO A 179 -2.32 -0.05 -22.81
CA PRO A 179 -3.10 -1.04 -22.07
C PRO A 179 -2.37 -1.36 -20.77
N LEU A 180 -3.06 -1.25 -19.63
CA LEU A 180 -2.64 -1.87 -18.38
C LEU A 180 -2.26 -3.33 -18.65
N ARG A 181 -1.40 -3.97 -17.84
CA ARG A 181 -1.05 -5.40 -17.95
C ARG A 181 -1.04 -6.12 -16.62
N HIS A 182 -0.82 -5.39 -15.53
CA HIS A 182 -0.68 -5.97 -14.21
C HIS A 182 -1.45 -5.13 -13.18
N ALA A 183 -2.11 -5.83 -12.26
CA ALA A 183 -2.72 -5.24 -11.08
C ALA A 183 -2.14 -5.95 -9.86
N LEU A 184 -1.57 -5.17 -8.96
CA LEU A 184 -0.93 -5.60 -7.71
C LEU A 184 -1.62 -4.88 -6.56
N GLY A 185 -1.56 -5.42 -5.35
CA GLY A 185 -2.01 -4.64 -4.22
C GLY A 185 -1.98 -5.35 -2.88
N ASN A 186 -2.19 -4.54 -1.84
CA ASN A 186 -2.20 -4.96 -0.46
C ASN A 186 -3.31 -4.26 0.32
N VAL A 187 -3.76 -4.89 1.40
CA VAL A 187 -4.42 -4.16 2.49
C VAL A 187 -3.31 -3.50 3.32
N LEU A 188 -3.53 -2.25 3.72
CA LEU A 188 -2.56 -1.51 4.52
C LEU A 188 -2.69 -1.90 5.99
N LEU A 189 -1.67 -2.56 6.53
CA LEU A 189 -1.53 -2.86 7.96
C LEU A 189 -0.92 -1.65 8.67
N THR A 190 -1.78 -0.92 9.38
CA THR A 190 -1.41 0.18 10.28
C THR A 190 -1.37 -0.32 11.72
N LYS A 191 -0.89 0.51 12.64
CA LYS A 191 -0.88 0.24 14.09
C LYS A 191 -2.25 -0.14 14.63
N ARG A 192 -3.32 0.41 14.05
CA ARG A 192 -4.70 0.09 14.43
C ARG A 192 -5.03 -1.39 14.24
N TRP A 193 -4.45 -2.04 13.22
CA TRP A 193 -4.73 -3.43 12.86
C TRP A 193 -3.79 -4.44 13.52
N GLU A 194 -2.71 -3.98 14.19
CA GLU A 194 -1.69 -4.85 14.80
C GLU A 194 -2.26 -5.88 15.78
N ARG A 195 -3.26 -5.51 16.58
CA ARG A 195 -3.91 -6.46 17.51
C ARG A 195 -4.51 -7.65 16.75
N LEU A 196 -5.27 -7.40 15.68
CA LEU A 196 -5.89 -8.45 14.87
C LEU A 196 -4.83 -9.25 14.10
N ALA A 197 -3.72 -8.63 13.72
CA ALA A 197 -2.58 -9.33 13.13
C ALA A 197 -1.93 -10.31 14.12
N ASN A 198 -1.71 -9.88 15.36
CA ASN A 198 -1.16 -10.71 16.44
C ASN A 198 -2.11 -11.87 16.83
N GLU A 199 -3.41 -11.70 16.63
CA GLU A 199 -4.43 -12.75 16.80
C GLU A 199 -4.51 -13.72 15.59
N GLY A 200 -3.71 -13.51 14.56
CA GLY A 200 -3.62 -14.37 13.36
C GLY A 200 -4.75 -14.18 12.34
N ILE A 201 -5.67 -13.25 12.58
CA ILE A 201 -6.84 -13.00 11.71
C ILE A 201 -6.38 -12.47 10.35
N VAL A 202 -5.42 -11.54 10.36
CA VAL A 202 -4.91 -10.86 9.17
C VAL A 202 -4.11 -11.80 8.25
N ALA A 203 -3.24 -12.62 8.83
CA ALA A 203 -2.38 -13.57 8.09
C ALA A 203 -3.19 -14.63 7.31
N ASN A 204 -4.35 -15.02 7.83
CA ASN A 204 -5.23 -16.00 7.17
C ASN A 204 -5.89 -15.42 5.91
N SER A 205 -6.24 -14.13 5.92
CA SER A 205 -6.88 -13.46 4.78
C SER A 205 -5.99 -13.41 3.53
N ARG A 206 -4.68 -13.13 3.66
CA ARG A 206 -3.77 -13.10 2.49
C ARG A 206 -3.48 -14.48 1.91
N LYS A 207 -3.38 -15.51 2.76
CA LYS A 207 -3.23 -16.90 2.28
C LYS A 207 -4.45 -17.34 1.48
N ALA A 208 -5.66 -17.04 1.96
CA ALA A 208 -6.89 -17.30 1.21
C ALA A 208 -6.91 -16.53 -0.13
N MET A 209 -6.56 -15.24 -0.10
CA MET A 209 -6.50 -14.39 -1.30
C MET A 209 -5.59 -14.95 -2.40
N ARG A 210 -4.39 -15.43 -2.04
CA ARG A 210 -3.42 -15.98 -3.02
C ARG A 210 -3.80 -17.37 -3.53
N ALA A 211 -4.61 -18.14 -2.79
CA ALA A 211 -5.12 -19.43 -3.27
C ALA A 211 -6.22 -19.27 -4.33
N GLU A 212 -6.84 -18.08 -4.43
CA GLU A 212 -7.99 -17.81 -5.30
C GLU A 212 -7.66 -17.02 -6.58
N ILE A 213 -6.40 -16.66 -6.79
CA ILE A 213 -5.92 -16.03 -8.04
C ILE A 213 -5.27 -17.14 -8.87
N PRO A 214 -5.91 -17.63 -9.96
CA PRO A 214 -5.27 -18.61 -10.84
C PRO A 214 -4.03 -18.00 -11.52
N ASP A 215 -2.96 -18.79 -11.61
CA ASP A 215 -1.68 -18.45 -12.29
C ASP A 215 -1.87 -17.98 -13.74
#